data_AF-A0A0R1WRE3-F1
#
_entry.id   AF-A0A0R1WRE3-F1
#
_cell.length_a   1.000
_cell.length_b   1.000
_cell.length_c   1.000
_cell.angle_alpha   90.00
_cell.angle_beta   90.00
_cell.angle_gamma   90.00
#
_symmetry.space_group_name_H-M   'P 1'
#
loop_
_entity.id
_entity.type
_entity.pdbx_description
1 polymer ?
#
loop_
_entity_poly.entity_id
_entity_poly.type
_entity_poly.pdbx_seq_one_letter_code
_entity_poly.pdbx_strand_id
1 'polypeptide(L)'
;MKYVNKNELQIKYQISQQILDDFDTWRLNHRNTRNNVYSENDLPIIQTITQLHIIGFNHFEIEEYLNFNQKNDQLISKKLQLLNKKRNERLTTIHNFEKQIASIDYLKFQITKGEL
;
A
#
# COMPACT_ATOMS: atom_id res chain seq x y z
N MET A 1 10.53 27.25 -2.97
CA MET A 1 9.83 25.95 -2.99
C MET A 1 8.95 25.89 -4.22
N LYS A 2 9.07 24.85 -5.04
CA LYS A 2 8.14 24.61 -6.13
C LYS A 2 6.92 23.85 -5.59
N TYR A 3 5.74 24.35 -5.93
CA TYR A 3 4.47 23.76 -5.56
C TYR A 3 4.00 22.82 -6.67
N VAL A 4 3.41 21.70 -6.28
CA VAL A 4 2.83 20.73 -7.20
C VAL A 4 1.31 20.86 -7.14
N ASN A 5 0.68 21.03 -8.29
CA ASN A 5 -0.77 21.11 -8.38
C ASN A 5 -1.39 19.73 -8.10
N LYS A 6 -2.47 19.68 -7.32
CA LYS A 6 -3.28 18.46 -7.09
C LYS A 6 -3.67 17.77 -8.39
N ASN A 7 -4.04 18.54 -9.42
CA ASN A 7 -4.39 17.98 -10.73
C ASN A 7 -3.18 17.33 -11.42
N GLU A 8 -1.98 17.89 -11.24
CA GLU A 8 -0.75 17.27 -11.75
C GLU A 8 -0.47 15.94 -11.01
N LEU A 9 -0.69 15.87 -9.70
CA LEU A 9 -0.57 14.63 -8.92
C LEU A 9 -1.49 13.52 -9.44
N GLN A 10 -2.75 13.86 -9.71
CA GLN A 10 -3.74 12.89 -10.19
C GLN A 10 -3.49 12.47 -11.64
N ILE A 11 -3.15 13.41 -12.53
CA ILE A 11 -3.03 13.13 -13.97
C ILE A 11 -1.66 12.50 -14.31
N LYS A 12 -0.57 13.09 -13.82
CA LYS A 12 0.79 12.72 -14.21
C LYS A 12 1.29 11.49 -13.44
N TYR A 13 0.90 11.35 -12.18
CA TYR A 13 1.37 10.29 -11.29
C TYR A 13 0.28 9.28 -10.93
N GLN A 14 -0.94 9.41 -11.51
CA GLN A 14 -2.07 8.51 -11.30
C GLN A 14 -2.44 8.32 -9.82
N ILE A 15 -2.23 9.35 -9.01
CA ILE A 15 -2.50 9.32 -7.57
C ILE A 15 -4.01 9.44 -7.35
N SER A 16 -4.61 8.46 -6.68
CA SER A 16 -6.03 8.48 -6.33
C SER A 16 -6.35 9.50 -5.23
N GLN A 17 -7.61 9.92 -5.11
CA GLN A 17 -8.05 10.80 -4.02
C GLN A 17 -7.78 10.19 -2.65
N GLN A 18 -7.98 8.88 -2.50
CA GLN A 18 -7.69 8.15 -1.25
C GLN A 18 -6.23 8.29 -0.81
N ILE A 19 -5.28 8.21 -1.73
CA ILE A 19 -3.85 8.38 -1.41
C ILE A 19 -3.57 9.80 -0.91
N LEU A 20 -4.23 10.81 -1.49
CA LEU A 20 -4.10 12.19 -1.03
C LEU A 20 -4.70 12.37 0.36
N ASP A 21 -5.85 11.74 0.64
CA ASP A 21 -6.52 11.81 1.94
C ASP A 21 -5.66 11.15 3.05
N ASP A 22 -5.03 10.01 2.75
CA ASP A 22 -4.11 9.33 3.67
C ASP A 22 -2.85 10.16 3.92
N PHE A 23 -2.29 10.76 2.86
CA PHE A 23 -1.17 11.68 3.01
C PHE A 23 -1.54 12.92 3.83
N ASP A 24 -2.70 13.52 3.57
CA ASP A 24 -3.17 14.71 4.26
C ASP A 24 -3.40 14.42 5.75
N THR A 25 -3.96 13.25 6.08
CA THR A 25 -4.14 12.75 7.45
C THR A 25 -2.79 12.55 8.14
N TRP A 26 -1.87 11.83 7.50
CA TRP A 26 -0.52 11.64 8.04
C TRP A 26 0.21 12.98 8.25
N ARG A 27 0.11 13.90 7.29
CA ARG A 27 0.73 15.23 7.34
C ARG A 27 0.16 16.05 8.50
N LEU A 28 -1.16 16.00 8.70
CA LEU A 28 -1.84 16.62 9.85
C LEU A 28 -1.26 16.09 11.17
N ASN A 29 -1.14 14.78 11.33
CA ASN A 29 -0.70 14.15 12.56
C ASN A 29 0.81 14.38 12.84
N HIS A 30 1.66 14.42 11.81
CA HIS A 30 3.11 14.39 11.98
C HIS A 30 3.80 15.72 11.73
N ARG A 31 3.17 16.61 10.94
CA ARG A 31 3.70 17.95 10.67
C ARG A 31 2.86 19.05 11.29
N ASN A 32 1.67 18.75 11.84
CA ASN A 32 0.73 19.73 12.38
C ASN A 32 0.35 20.83 11.36
N THR A 33 0.37 20.51 10.05
CA THR A 33 0.09 21.47 8.97
C THR A 33 -1.20 21.14 8.22
N ARG A 34 -2.09 22.13 8.08
CA ARG A 34 -3.38 22.02 7.36
C ARG A 34 -3.39 22.75 6.00
N ASN A 35 -2.31 22.64 5.23
CA ASN A 35 -2.21 23.32 3.93
C ASN A 35 -2.61 22.41 2.77
N ASN A 36 -3.49 22.88 1.90
CA ASN A 36 -3.92 22.14 0.69
C ASN A 36 -2.90 22.22 -0.46
N VAL A 37 -1.67 22.64 -0.17
CA VAL A 37 -0.61 22.84 -1.15
C VAL A 37 0.44 21.75 -0.97
N TYR A 38 0.69 20.99 -2.03
CA TYR A 38 1.73 19.98 -2.08
C TYR A 38 3.03 20.60 -2.59
N SER A 39 4.16 20.20 -2.02
CA SER A 39 5.50 20.61 -2.43
C SER A 39 6.24 19.45 -3.08
N GLU A 40 7.32 19.74 -3.80
CA GLU A 40 8.20 18.68 -4.35
C GLU A 40 8.75 17.74 -3.26
N ASN A 41 8.86 18.21 -2.01
CA ASN A 41 9.29 17.38 -0.88
C ASN A 41 8.22 16.37 -0.41
N ASP A 42 6.96 16.59 -0.78
CA ASP A 42 5.85 15.69 -0.45
C ASP A 42 5.77 14.53 -1.44
N LEU A 43 6.24 14.73 -2.68
CA LEU A 43 6.12 13.76 -3.76
C LEU A 43 6.71 12.38 -3.42
N PRO A 44 7.92 12.25 -2.84
CA PRO A 44 8.46 10.94 -2.48
C PRO A 44 7.62 10.21 -1.41
N ILE A 45 7.00 10.94 -0.49
CA ILE A 45 6.15 10.37 0.55
C ILE A 45 4.83 9.90 -0.07
N ILE A 46 4.23 10.72 -0.93
CA ILE A 46 2.99 10.36 -1.64
C ILE A 46 3.22 9.13 -2.53
N GLN A 47 4.33 9.08 -3.27
CA GLN A 47 4.72 7.91 -4.05
C GLN A 47 4.91 6.67 -3.18
N THR A 48 5.49 6.82 -1.99
CA THR A 48 5.62 5.71 -1.02
C THR A 48 4.25 5.21 -0.58
N ILE A 49 3.32 6.11 -0.22
CA ILE A 49 1.94 5.76 0.16
C ILE A 49 1.24 5.03 -1.00
N THR A 50 1.42 5.49 -2.24
CA THR A 50 0.91 4.80 -3.43
C THR A 50 1.38 3.35 -3.50
N GLN A 51 2.68 3.10 -3.32
CA GLN A 51 3.22 1.74 -3.35
C GLN A 51 2.67 0.86 -2.22
N LEU A 52 2.55 1.42 -1.01
CA LEU A 52 1.98 0.69 0.14
C LEU A 52 0.52 0.28 -0.12
N HIS A 53 -0.28 1.15 -0.73
CA HIS A 53 -1.63 0.82 -1.19
C HIS A 53 -1.66 -0.31 -2.22
N ILE A 54 -0.77 -0.28 -3.21
CA ILE A 54 -0.66 -1.35 -4.22
C ILE A 54 -0.34 -2.70 -3.56
N ILE A 55 0.55 -2.70 -2.56
CA ILE A 55 0.87 -3.89 -1.76
C ILE A 55 -0.32 -4.31 -0.86
N GLY A 56 -1.28 -3.41 -0.69
CA GLY A 56 -2.50 -3.59 0.09
C GLY A 56 -2.27 -3.41 1.59
N PHE A 57 -1.42 -2.46 1.97
CA PHE A 57 -1.41 -1.89 3.32
C PHE A 57 -2.70 -1.11 3.54
N ASN A 58 -3.23 -1.18 4.77
CA ASN A 58 -4.33 -0.32 5.21
C ASN A 58 -3.80 1.00 5.79
N HIS A 59 -4.71 1.91 6.11
CA HIS A 59 -4.39 3.24 6.66
C HIS A 59 -3.48 3.19 7.90
N PHE A 60 -3.77 2.31 8.86
CA PHE A 60 -2.98 2.18 10.08
C PHE A 60 -1.56 1.65 9.80
N GLU A 61 -1.43 0.68 8.90
CA GLU A 61 -0.13 0.12 8.52
C GLU A 61 0.71 1.14 7.73
N ILE A 62 0.06 1.99 6.93
CA ILE A 62 0.72 3.10 6.22
C ILE A 62 1.27 4.11 7.23
N GLU A 63 0.46 4.53 8.21
CA GLU A 63 0.90 5.44 9.26
C GLU A 63 2.08 4.86 10.06
N GLU A 64 1.97 3.59 10.49
CA GLU A 64 3.04 2.88 11.18
C GLU A 64 4.34 2.86 10.34
N TYR A 65 4.25 2.57 9.05
CA TYR A 65 5.40 2.53 8.15
C TYR A 65 6.06 3.90 7.97
N LEU A 66 5.27 4.98 7.90
CA LEU A 66 5.77 6.34 7.71
C LEU A 66 6.35 6.96 8.99
N ASN A 67 5.98 6.46 10.18
CA ASN A 67 6.49 7.00 11.44
C ASN A 67 7.99 6.73 11.65
N PHE A 68 8.56 5.78 10.91
CA PHE A 68 9.96 5.39 10.96
C PHE A 68 10.87 6.16 9.98
N ASN A 69 10.63 7.47 9.79
CA ASN A 69 11.30 8.28 8.75
C ASN A 69 12.67 8.88 9.13
N GLN A 70 13.21 8.61 10.32
CA GLN A 70 14.58 9.06 10.66
C GLN A 70 15.63 8.05 10.18
N LYS A 71 16.79 8.56 9.73
CA LYS A 71 17.98 7.75 9.34
C LYS A 71 18.62 7.10 10.57
N ASN A 72 17.92 6.15 11.17
CA ASN A 72 18.40 5.29 12.24
C ASN A 72 18.23 3.84 11.77
N ASP A 73 19.30 3.06 11.85
CA ASP A 73 19.34 1.66 11.38
C ASP A 73 18.22 0.80 12.00
N GLN A 74 17.86 1.07 13.26
CA GLN A 74 16.75 0.39 13.94
C GLN A 74 15.39 0.66 13.26
N LEU A 75 15.18 1.88 12.76
CA LEU A 75 13.94 2.27 12.09
C LEU A 75 13.86 1.69 10.68
N ILE A 76 15.00 1.63 9.97
CA ILE A 76 15.09 0.93 8.67
C ILE A 76 14.73 -0.55 8.84
N SER A 77 15.29 -1.21 9.87
CA SER A 77 14.96 -2.60 10.18
C SER A 77 13.46 -2.82 10.43
N LYS A 78 12.78 -1.91 11.13
CA LYS A 78 11.33 -2.00 11.37
C LYS A 78 10.52 -1.87 10.08
N LYS A 79 10.87 -0.94 9.19
CA LYS A 79 10.20 -0.81 7.87
C LYS A 79 10.33 -2.08 7.04
N LEU A 80 11.53 -2.68 7.01
CA LEU A 80 11.74 -3.95 6.32
C LEU A 80 10.93 -5.10 6.95
N GLN A 81 10.81 -5.14 8.28
CA GLN A 81 9.97 -6.12 8.96
C GLN A 81 8.49 -5.98 8.58
N LEU A 82 7.95 -4.76 8.52
CA LEU A 82 6.56 -4.53 8.08
C LEU A 82 6.32 -5.00 6.65
N LEU A 83 7.25 -4.69 5.73
CA LEU A 83 7.17 -5.15 4.34
C LEU A 83 7.23 -6.68 4.24
N ASN A 84 8.13 -7.32 4.99
CA ASN A 84 8.24 -8.78 5.01
C ASN A 84 7.00 -9.45 5.58
N LYS A 85 6.42 -8.88 6.66
CA LYS A 85 5.15 -9.33 7.22
C LYS A 85 4.05 -9.27 6.15
N LYS A 86 3.91 -8.13 5.46
CA LYS A 86 2.89 -7.97 4.43
C LYS A 86 3.08 -8.91 3.25
N ARG A 87 4.34 -9.12 2.83
CA ARG A 87 4.69 -10.11 1.79
C ARG A 87 4.21 -11.51 2.18
N ASN A 88 4.43 -11.93 3.42
CA ASN A 88 4.02 -13.26 3.89
C ASN A 88 2.49 -13.39 4.00
N GLU A 89 1.78 -12.32 4.39
CA GLU A 89 0.31 -12.28 4.37
C GLU A 89 -0.23 -12.44 2.94
N ARG A 90 0.36 -11.73 1.96
CA ARG A 90 -0.02 -11.84 0.55
C ARG A 90 0.28 -13.23 -0.01
N LEU A 91 1.43 -13.81 0.32
CA LEU A 91 1.79 -15.17 -0.07
C LEU A 91 0.83 -16.21 0.51
N THR A 92 0.43 -16.06 1.77
CA THR A 92 -0.60 -16.92 2.40
C THR A 92 -1.92 -16.85 1.64
N THR A 93 -2.34 -15.65 1.24
CA THR A 93 -3.53 -15.46 0.40
C THR A 93 -3.41 -16.17 -0.95
N ILE A 94 -2.26 -16.06 -1.61
CA ILE A 94 -1.98 -16.76 -2.88
C ILE A 94 -2.10 -18.27 -2.70
N HIS A 95 -1.48 -18.84 -1.66
CA HIS A 95 -1.58 -20.28 -1.38
C HIS A 95 -3.01 -20.74 -1.09
N ASN A 96 -3.84 -19.89 -0.50
CA ASN A 96 -5.26 -20.20 -0.32
C ASN A 96 -6.01 -20.20 -1.66
N PHE A 97 -5.73 -19.26 -2.56
CA PHE A 97 -6.32 -19.26 -3.90
C PHE A 97 -5.86 -20.46 -4.73
N GLU A 98 -4.60 -20.86 -4.65
CA GLU A 98 -4.10 -22.09 -5.30
C GLU A 98 -4.89 -23.32 -4.86
N LYS A 99 -5.15 -23.47 -3.55
CA LYS A 99 -5.98 -24.57 -3.02
C LYS A 99 -7.43 -24.51 -3.54
N GLN A 100 -8.01 -23.31 -3.60
CA GLN A 100 -9.37 -23.14 -4.12
C GLN A 100 -9.46 -23.52 -5.61
N ILE A 101 -8.48 -23.12 -6.41
CA ILE A 101 -8.38 -23.50 -7.83
C ILE A 101 -8.26 -25.03 -7.97
N ALA A 102 -7.40 -25.66 -7.18
CA ALA A 102 -7.27 -27.13 -7.20
C ALA A 102 -8.60 -27.84 -6.87
N SER A 103 -9.38 -27.32 -5.91
CA SER A 103 -10.71 -27.86 -5.59
C SER A 103 -11.70 -27.66 -6.75
N ILE A 104 -11.66 -26.52 -7.45
CA ILE A 104 -12.48 -26.27 -8.64
C ILE A 104 -12.16 -27.27 -9.74
N ASP A 105 -10.87 -27.48 -10.01
CA ASP A 105 -10.41 -28.40 -11.05
C ASP A 105 -10.76 -29.86 -10.72
N TYR A 106 -10.67 -30.24 -9.44
CA TYR A 106 -11.13 -31.54 -8.96
C TYR A 106 -12.63 -31.76 -9.26
N LEU A 107 -13.48 -30.80 -8.89
CA LEU A 107 -14.92 -30.92 -9.14
C LEU A 107 -15.24 -30.97 -10.64
N LYS A 108 -14.57 -30.16 -11.46
CA LYS A 108 -14.71 -30.23 -12.92
C LYS A 108 -14.34 -31.60 -13.45
N PHE A 109 -13.23 -32.18 -13.00
CA PHE A 109 -12.80 -33.52 -13.40
C PHE A 109 -13.85 -34.58 -13.06
N GLN A 110 -14.38 -34.57 -11.84
CA GLN A 110 -15.42 -35.50 -11.39
C GLN A 110 -16.69 -35.41 -12.27
N ILE A 111 -17.15 -34.19 -12.57
CA ILE A 111 -18.30 -33.96 -13.48
C ILE A 111 -18.00 -34.50 -14.88
N THR A 112 -16.81 -34.23 -15.43
CA THR A 112 -16.45 -34.69 -16.78
C THR A 112 -16.35 -36.22 -16.88
N LYS A 113 -16.12 -36.90 -15.77
CA LYS A 113 -16.10 -38.36 -15.69
C LYS A 113 -17.47 -38.99 -15.40
N GLY A 114 -18.49 -38.18 -15.07
CA GLY A 114 -19.79 -38.68 -14.60
C GLY A 114 -19.72 -39.36 -13.23
N GLU A 115 -18.72 -39.00 -12.42
CA GLU A 115 -18.53 -39.49 -11.03
C GLU A 115 -19.26 -38.59 -10.00
N LEU A 116 -19.83 -37.47 -10.46
CA LEU A 116 -20.75 -36.55 -9.79
C LEU A 116 -21.93 -36.29 -10.70
#